data_AF-A0A2V9ZE56-F1
#
_entry.id   AF-A0A2V9ZE56-F1
#
_cell.length_a   1.000
_cell.length_b   1.000
_cell.length_c   1.000
_cell.angle_alpha   90.00
_cell.angle_beta   90.00
_cell.angle_gamma   90.00
#
_symmetry.space_group_name_H-M   'P 1'
#
loop_
_entity.id
_entity.type
_entity.pdbx_description
1 polymer ?
#
loop_
_entity_poly.entity_id
_entity_poly.type
_entity_poly.pdbx_seq_one_letter_code
_entity_poly.pdbx_strand_id
1 'polypeptide(L)'
;MTVAAEAAILDRDVQLAQLTGGRMHVAHISTAEALKPVRRGKRARARVTCEVTPHHFTLIDENVGEYNTNFKMNPPLRSAADRDAILVALRDGTIDAIATDHAPHALHEKQMEFE
;
A
#
# COMPACT_ATOMS: atom_id res chain seq x y z
N MET A 1 4.25 -9.14 -4.26
CA MET A 1 2.76 -9.10 -4.27
C MET A 1 2.26 -8.37 -5.53
N THR A 2 1.34 -8.96 -6.30
CA THR A 2 0.76 -8.30 -7.50
C THR A 2 -0.28 -7.25 -7.12
N VAL A 3 -0.61 -6.34 -8.03
CA VAL A 3 -1.68 -5.33 -7.83
C VAL A 3 -3.02 -6.01 -7.50
N ALA A 4 -3.36 -7.05 -8.26
CA ALA A 4 -4.58 -7.82 -8.05
C ALA A 4 -4.61 -8.50 -6.66
N ALA A 5 -3.48 -9.00 -6.17
CA ALA A 5 -3.40 -9.64 -4.86
C ALA A 5 -3.69 -8.64 -3.73
N GLU A 6 -3.08 -7.46 -3.77
CA GLU A 6 -3.33 -6.40 -2.78
C GLU A 6 -4.81 -5.98 -2.80
N ALA A 7 -5.35 -5.65 -3.98
CA ALA A 7 -6.73 -5.20 -4.11
C ALA A 7 -7.77 -6.25 -3.69
N ALA A 8 -7.57 -7.53 -4.05
CA ALA A 8 -8.51 -8.60 -3.73
C ALA A 8 -8.61 -8.87 -2.23
N ILE A 9 -7.48 -8.83 -1.51
CA ILE A 9 -7.47 -9.01 -0.04
C ILE A 9 -8.24 -7.87 0.63
N LEU A 10 -7.98 -6.63 0.23
CA LEU A 10 -8.69 -5.46 0.77
C LEU A 10 -10.17 -5.49 0.44
N ASP A 11 -10.55 -5.92 -0.76
CA ASP A 11 -11.95 -6.01 -1.14
C ASP A 11 -12.73 -6.96 -0.23
N ARG A 12 -12.17 -8.17 0.01
CA ARG A 12 -12.72 -9.15 0.95
C ARG A 12 -12.79 -8.57 2.37
N ASP A 13 -11.70 -8.03 2.88
CA ASP A 13 -11.60 -7.65 4.29
C ASP A 13 -12.47 -6.43 4.62
N VAL A 14 -12.61 -5.48 3.69
CA VAL A 14 -13.57 -4.37 3.84
C VAL A 14 -15.00 -4.88 3.91
N GLN A 15 -15.37 -5.87 3.09
CA GLN A 15 -16.71 -6.48 3.16
C GLN A 15 -16.93 -7.20 4.51
N LEU A 16 -15.92 -7.89 5.03
CA LEU A 16 -15.99 -8.52 6.35
C LEU A 16 -16.10 -7.48 7.47
N ALA A 17 -15.36 -6.38 7.40
CA ALA A 17 -15.45 -5.28 8.36
C ALA A 17 -16.83 -4.61 8.33
N GLN A 18 -17.42 -4.47 7.14
CA GLN A 18 -18.80 -3.99 6.97
C GLN A 18 -19.82 -4.93 7.62
N LEU A 19 -19.72 -6.23 7.33
CA LEU A 19 -20.66 -7.23 7.84
C LEU A 19 -20.63 -7.34 9.37
N THR A 20 -19.43 -7.27 9.94
CA THR A 20 -19.21 -7.49 11.38
C THR A 20 -19.29 -6.21 12.22
N GLY A 21 -19.19 -5.03 11.60
CA GLY A 21 -19.01 -3.76 12.31
C GLY A 21 -17.62 -3.60 12.95
N GLY A 22 -16.69 -4.52 12.65
CA GLY A 22 -15.31 -4.49 13.12
C GLY A 22 -14.55 -3.27 12.63
N ARG A 23 -13.48 -2.90 13.37
CA ARG A 23 -12.53 -1.90 12.91
C ARG A 23 -11.43 -2.58 12.12
N MET A 24 -11.10 -2.03 10.96
CA MET A 24 -10.03 -2.52 10.11
C MET A 24 -9.08 -1.37 9.79
N HIS A 25 -7.78 -1.62 9.90
CA HIS A 25 -6.75 -0.72 9.41
C HIS A 25 -5.95 -1.45 8.33
N VAL A 26 -5.80 -0.83 7.15
CA VAL A 26 -4.99 -1.37 6.06
C VAL A 26 -3.59 -0.78 6.12
N ALA A 27 -2.59 -1.64 6.33
CA ALA A 27 -1.19 -1.24 6.33
C ALA A 27 -0.69 -0.90 4.92
N HIS A 28 0.17 0.11 4.84
CA HIS A 28 1.05 0.47 3.72
C HIS A 28 0.48 0.18 2.31
N ILE A 29 -0.61 0.85 1.91
CA ILE A 29 -1.20 0.70 0.57
C ILE A 29 -0.21 1.16 -0.51
N SER A 30 -0.10 0.40 -1.60
CA SER A 30 0.83 0.71 -2.71
C SER A 30 0.15 0.94 -4.06
N THR A 31 -1.13 0.57 -4.22
CA THR A 31 -1.78 0.56 -5.55
C THR A 31 -3.03 1.43 -5.62
N ALA A 32 -3.31 1.97 -6.82
CA ALA A 32 -4.54 2.69 -7.12
C ALA A 32 -5.79 1.80 -6.93
N GLU A 33 -5.68 0.52 -7.29
CA GLU A 33 -6.76 -0.46 -7.17
C GLU A 33 -7.12 -0.76 -5.71
N ALA A 34 -6.12 -0.86 -4.81
CA ALA A 34 -6.33 -1.05 -3.38
C ALA A 34 -7.08 0.12 -2.71
N LEU A 35 -7.00 1.33 -3.25
CA LEU A 35 -7.75 2.49 -2.74
C LEU A 35 -9.26 2.37 -2.98
N LYS A 36 -9.69 1.65 -4.02
CA LYS A 36 -11.11 1.51 -4.39
C LYS A 36 -11.95 0.86 -3.28
N PRO A 37 -11.59 -0.32 -2.73
CA PRO A 37 -12.33 -0.93 -1.63
C PRO A 37 -12.32 -0.07 -0.38
N VAL A 38 -11.21 0.62 -0.04
CA VAL A 38 -11.18 1.55 1.10
C VAL A 38 -12.19 2.68 0.92
N ARG A 39 -12.19 3.36 -0.23
CA ARG A 39 -13.15 4.43 -0.55
C ARG A 39 -14.60 3.93 -0.49
N ARG A 40 -14.87 2.74 -1.02
CA ARG A 40 -16.20 2.11 -0.95
C ARG A 40 -16.58 1.80 0.49
N GLY A 41 -15.66 1.25 1.28
CA GLY A 41 -15.79 1.00 2.71
C GLY A 41 -16.21 2.25 3.47
N LYS A 42 -15.44 3.33 3.35
CA LYS A 42 -15.71 4.62 3.98
C LYS A 42 -17.08 5.19 3.57
N ARG A 43 -17.42 5.17 2.28
CA ARG A 43 -18.75 5.61 1.78
C ARG A 43 -19.91 4.82 2.39
N ALA A 44 -19.72 3.52 2.58
CA ALA A 44 -20.69 2.63 3.22
C ALA A 44 -20.62 2.66 4.76
N ARG A 45 -19.92 3.65 5.35
CA ARG A 45 -19.75 3.82 6.81
C ARG A 45 -19.09 2.63 7.52
N ALA A 46 -18.33 1.83 6.78
CA ALA A 46 -17.44 0.83 7.37
C ALA A 46 -16.36 1.52 8.22
N ARG A 47 -15.93 0.88 9.31
CA ARG A 47 -14.88 1.42 10.19
C ARG A 47 -13.49 1.05 9.66
N VAL A 48 -13.20 1.50 8.44
CA VAL A 48 -11.94 1.21 7.74
C VAL A 48 -11.08 2.47 7.67
N THR A 49 -9.83 2.33 8.07
CA THR A 49 -8.77 3.32 7.83
C THR A 49 -7.63 2.67 7.06
N CYS A 50 -6.75 3.47 6.48
CA CYS A 50 -5.52 2.98 5.87
C CYS A 50 -4.36 3.97 6.04
N GLU A 51 -3.15 3.43 5.88
CA GLU A 51 -1.92 4.20 5.85
C GLU A 51 -1.17 3.99 4.54
N VAL A 52 -0.21 4.88 4.29
CA VAL A 52 0.77 4.75 3.22
C VAL A 52 2.17 5.08 3.73
N THR A 53 3.19 4.54 3.07
CA THR A 53 4.58 4.79 3.44
C THR A 53 5.22 5.90 2.62
N PRO A 54 6.25 6.58 3.15
CA PRO A 54 7.03 7.57 2.41
C PRO A 54 7.55 7.07 1.07
N HIS A 55 8.07 5.84 1.02
CA HIS A 55 8.63 5.29 -0.22
C HIS A 55 7.55 5.07 -1.29
N HIS A 56 6.30 4.75 -0.94
CA HIS A 56 5.21 4.55 -1.91
C HIS A 56 4.64 5.84 -2.52
N PHE A 57 4.85 7.01 -1.92
CA PHE A 57 4.44 8.30 -2.53
C PHE A 57 5.61 9.15 -3.04
N THR A 58 6.85 8.69 -2.84
CA THR A 58 8.06 9.39 -3.31
C THR A 58 8.76 8.67 -4.46
N LEU A 59 8.77 7.34 -4.46
CA LEU A 59 9.48 6.51 -5.43
C LEU A 59 8.51 5.70 -6.29
N ILE A 60 9.00 5.26 -7.44
CA ILE A 60 8.31 4.40 -8.41
C ILE A 60 9.20 3.22 -8.80
N ASP A 61 8.62 2.23 -9.47
CA ASP A 61 9.31 1.05 -9.99
C ASP A 61 10.53 1.39 -10.87
N GLU A 62 10.47 2.44 -11.68
CA GLU A 62 11.62 2.92 -12.48
C GLU A 62 12.83 3.31 -11.61
N ASN A 63 12.64 3.70 -10.34
CA ASN A 63 13.75 4.03 -9.44
C ASN A 63 14.58 2.80 -9.02
N VAL A 64 14.09 1.58 -9.23
CA VAL A 64 14.85 0.35 -8.98
C VAL A 64 16.12 0.29 -9.85
N GLY A 65 16.07 0.89 -11.04
CA GLY A 65 17.19 0.91 -11.99
C GLY A 65 17.52 -0.49 -12.51
N GLU A 66 18.82 -0.80 -12.59
CA GLU A 66 19.29 -2.09 -13.13
C GLU A 66 19.02 -3.25 -12.16
N TYR A 67 19.59 -3.16 -10.94
CA TYR A 67 19.44 -4.20 -9.91
C TYR A 67 19.90 -3.68 -8.54
N ASN A 68 18.96 -3.20 -7.72
CA ASN A 68 19.28 -2.76 -6.36
C ASN A 68 18.23 -3.26 -5.36
N THR A 69 18.61 -4.30 -4.65
CA THR A 69 17.85 -4.99 -3.59
C THR A 69 17.49 -4.10 -2.42
N ASN A 70 18.10 -2.92 -2.26
CA ASN A 70 17.63 -1.92 -1.30
C ASN A 70 16.24 -1.38 -1.63
N PHE A 71 15.82 -1.46 -2.90
CA PHE A 71 14.45 -1.14 -3.34
C PHE A 71 13.48 -2.33 -3.22
N LYS A 72 13.94 -3.50 -2.73
CA LYS A 72 13.08 -4.63 -2.42
C LYS A 72 12.40 -4.43 -1.07
N MET A 73 11.09 -4.20 -1.09
CA MET A 73 10.18 -4.22 0.06
C MET A 73 8.82 -4.79 -0.34
N ASN A 74 7.91 -4.99 0.62
CA ASN A 74 6.58 -5.54 0.37
C ASN A 74 5.50 -4.71 1.10
N PRO A 75 4.55 -4.08 0.39
CA PRO A 75 4.38 -4.10 -1.07
C PRO A 75 5.54 -3.43 -1.83
N PRO A 76 5.82 -3.83 -3.09
CA PRO A 76 6.89 -3.23 -3.86
C PRO A 76 6.51 -1.84 -4.37
N LEU A 77 7.52 -1.05 -4.76
CA LEU A 77 7.31 0.17 -5.54
C LEU A 77 6.52 -0.13 -6.82
N ARG A 78 5.65 0.79 -7.19
CA ARG A 78 4.68 0.65 -8.29
C ARG A 78 4.92 1.73 -9.35
N SER A 79 4.08 1.68 -10.39
CA SER A 79 4.10 2.66 -11.47
C SER A 79 3.90 4.10 -10.98
N ALA A 80 4.31 5.07 -11.78
CA ALA A 80 4.02 6.48 -11.53
C ALA A 80 2.51 6.77 -11.38
N ALA A 81 1.66 6.03 -12.10
CA ALA A 81 0.21 6.18 -12.01
C ALA A 81 -0.33 5.75 -10.63
N ASP A 82 0.20 4.68 -10.05
CA ASP A 82 -0.15 4.25 -8.69
C ASP A 82 0.30 5.28 -7.65
N ARG A 83 1.55 5.76 -7.77
CA ARG A 83 2.10 6.83 -6.93
C ARG A 83 1.23 8.10 -6.98
N ASP A 84 0.83 8.53 -8.17
CA ASP A 84 -0.03 9.70 -8.35
C ASP A 84 -1.42 9.50 -7.72
N ALA A 85 -2.00 8.30 -7.85
CA ALA A 85 -3.26 7.96 -7.21
C ALA A 85 -3.16 8.00 -5.68
N ILE A 86 -2.03 7.57 -5.11
CA ILE A 86 -1.73 7.69 -3.68
C ILE A 86 -1.68 9.15 -3.25
N LEU A 87 -0.99 10.02 -4.01
CA LEU A 87 -0.93 11.46 -3.69
C LEU A 87 -2.31 12.11 -3.69
N VAL A 88 -3.16 11.76 -4.66
CA VAL A 88 -4.56 12.19 -4.67
C VAL A 88 -5.32 11.67 -3.44
N ALA A 89 -5.11 10.41 -3.07
CA ALA A 89 -5.77 9.79 -1.92
C ALA A 89 -5.32 10.31 -0.55
N LEU A 90 -4.06 10.76 -0.43
CA LEU A 90 -3.58 11.53 0.71
C LEU A 90 -4.31 12.87 0.79
N ARG A 91 -4.41 13.58 -0.34
CA ARG A 91 -5.06 14.90 -0.41
C ARG A 91 -6.56 14.84 -0.15
N ASP A 92 -7.25 13.81 -0.64
CA ASP A 92 -8.70 13.67 -0.55
C ASP A 92 -9.19 13.02 0.77
N GLY A 93 -8.27 12.59 1.64
CA GLY A 93 -8.58 11.96 2.93
C GLY A 93 -8.97 10.48 2.85
N THR A 94 -8.80 9.85 1.68
CA THR A 94 -8.90 8.39 1.56
C THR A 94 -7.88 7.70 2.46
N ILE A 95 -6.63 8.19 2.45
CA ILE A 95 -5.55 7.73 3.33
C ILE A 95 -5.56 8.53 4.63
N ASP A 96 -5.51 7.83 5.77
CA ASP A 96 -5.67 8.42 7.10
C ASP A 96 -4.34 8.77 7.77
N ALA A 97 -3.28 8.04 7.44
CA ALA A 97 -1.99 8.16 8.11
C ALA A 97 -0.81 7.94 7.16
N ILE A 98 0.34 8.48 7.57
CA ILE A 98 1.65 8.13 7.00
C ILE A 98 2.39 7.30 8.05
N ALA A 99 2.85 6.11 7.66
CA ALA A 99 3.60 5.19 8.51
C ALA A 99 4.85 4.69 7.77
N THR A 100 5.97 4.51 8.47
CA THR A 100 7.25 4.29 7.77
C THR A 100 7.43 2.89 7.20
N ASP A 101 6.77 1.90 7.82
CA ASP A 101 7.11 0.48 7.67
C ASP A 101 8.63 0.26 7.80
N HIS A 102 9.21 0.77 8.89
CA HIS A 102 10.66 0.64 9.12
C HIS A 102 11.04 -0.83 9.34
N ALA A 103 11.62 -1.43 8.30
CA ALA A 103 12.06 -2.83 8.27
C ALA A 103 13.59 -2.92 8.08
N PRO A 104 14.38 -2.80 9.17
CA PRO A 104 15.83 -2.86 9.08
C PRO A 104 16.30 -4.28 8.76
N HIS A 105 17.31 -4.38 7.89
CA HIS A 105 17.98 -5.61 7.51
C HIS A 105 19.50 -5.44 7.62
N ALA A 106 20.20 -6.53 7.90
CA ALA A 106 21.66 -6.51 7.87
C ALA A 106 22.18 -6.34 6.43
N LEU A 107 23.38 -5.78 6.27
CA LEU A 107 23.97 -5.50 4.95
C LEU A 107 24.01 -6.74 4.04
N HIS A 108 24.39 -7.89 4.60
CA HIS A 108 24.51 -9.13 3.85
C HIS A 108 23.14 -9.65 3.37
N GLU A 109 22.06 -9.44 4.13
CA GLU A 109 20.69 -9.82 3.72
C GLU A 109 20.23 -8.99 2.51
N LYS A 110 20.70 -7.74 2.41
CA LYS A 110 20.45 -6.87 1.25
C LYS A 110 21.44 -7.10 0.11
N GLN A 111 22.39 -8.02 0.23
CA GLN A 111 23.28 -8.43 -0.89
C GLN A 111 22.81 -9.72 -1.57
N MET A 112 21.59 -10.18 -1.23
CA MET A 112 20.94 -11.36 -1.80
C MET A 112 20.05 -10.99 -3.00
N GLU A 113 19.52 -11.98 -3.73
CA GLU A 113 18.71 -11.75 -4.92
C GLU A 113 17.26 -11.28 -4.65
N PHE A 114 16.57 -10.80 -5.69
CA PHE A 114 15.12 -10.59 -5.66
C PHE A 114 14.37 -11.93 -5.71
N GLU A 115 14.27 -12.61 -4.57
CA GLU A 115 13.26 -13.66 -4.33
C GLU A 115 11.82 -13.13 -4.31
#